data_AF-A0A0H1AS99-F1
#
_entry.id   AF-A0A0H1AS99-F1
#
_cell.length_a   1.000
_cell.length_b   1.000
_cell.length_c   1.000
_cell.angle_alpha   90.00
_cell.angle_beta   90.00
_cell.angle_gamma   90.00
#
_symmetry.space_group_name_H-M   'P 1'
#
loop_
_entity.id
_entity.type
_entity.pdbx_description
1 polymer ?
#
loop_
_entity_poly.entity_id
_entity_poly.type
_entity_poly.pdbx_seq_one_letter_code
_entity_poly.pdbx_strand_id
1 'polypeptide(L)' 'MFAGPRKPGDRGANVTSDRIAADLARFRAAGGRIEVLGVTRTLTRVDAEPPKAATGAAKKTRGG' A
#
# COMPACT_ATOMS: atom_id res chain seq x y z
N MET A 1 -4.44 32.18 0.63
CA MET A 1 -4.93 31.01 -0.13
C MET A 1 -3.79 30.55 -1.02
N PHE A 2 -3.08 29.45 -0.70
CA PHE A 2 -1.95 28.97 -1.50
C PHE A 2 -2.10 27.46 -1.75
N ALA A 3 -2.88 27.11 -2.77
CA ALA A 3 -2.77 25.82 -3.42
C ALA A 3 -2.48 26.13 -4.90
N GLY A 4 -1.20 26.04 -5.28
CA GLY A 4 -0.79 26.14 -6.68
C GLY A 4 -1.39 25.02 -7.54
N PRO A 5 -1.32 25.14 -8.87
CA PRO A 5 -1.90 24.17 -9.79
C PRO A 5 -1.32 22.77 -9.54
N ARG A 6 -2.21 21.80 -9.35
CA ARG A 6 -1.83 20.40 -9.18
C ARG A 6 -1.19 19.90 -10.48
N LYS A 7 0.00 19.29 -10.38
CA LYS A 7 0.64 18.60 -11.51
C LYS A 7 -0.40 17.64 -12.13
N PRO A 8 -0.57 17.61 -13.47
CA PRO A 8 -1.45 16.66 -14.13
C PRO A 8 -1.13 15.26 -13.61
N GLY A 9 -2.12 14.63 -12.97
CA GLY A 9 -1.92 13.33 -12.36
C GLY A 9 -1.52 12.35 -13.44
N ASP A 10 -0.35 11.73 -13.28
CA ASP A 10 0.13 10.63 -14.10
C ASP A 10 -0.67 9.35 -13.78
N ARG A 11 -2.00 9.47 -13.91
CA ARG A 11 -2.99 8.41 -13.66
C ARG A 11 -2.91 7.30 -14.72
N GLY A 12 -2.05 7.45 -15.72
CA GLY A 12 -1.82 6.49 -16.81
C GLY A 12 -0.52 5.69 -16.67
N ALA A 13 0.29 5.92 -15.64
CA ALA A 13 1.43 5.05 -15.39
C ALA A 13 0.91 3.65 -15.02
N ASN A 14 1.25 2.65 -15.83
CA ASN A 14 0.96 1.25 -15.51
C ASN A 14 1.63 0.90 -14.18
N VAL A 15 0.84 0.91 -13.10
CA VAL A 15 1.27 0.49 -11.77
C VAL A 15 1.28 -1.03 -11.77
N THR A 16 2.48 -1.60 -11.83
CA THR A 16 2.70 -3.06 -11.77
C THR A 16 3.40 -3.42 -10.46
N SER A 17 3.23 -4.66 -10.01
CA SER A 17 3.91 -5.18 -8.83
C SER A 17 5.44 -5.04 -8.94
N ASP A 18 6.00 -5.34 -10.12
CA ASP A 18 7.45 -5.25 -10.36
C ASP A 18 7.96 -3.81 -10.21
N ARG A 19 7.21 -2.83 -10.71
CA ARG A 19 7.56 -1.42 -10.59
C ARG A 19 7.53 -0.95 -9.14
N ILE A 20 6.50 -1.34 -8.39
CA ILE A 20 6.41 -1.05 -6.95
C ILE A 20 7.62 -1.65 -6.21
N ALA A 21 8.00 -2.89 -6.51
CA ALA A 21 9.14 -3.54 -5.88
C ALA A 21 10.46 -2.81 -6.16
N ALA A 22 10.68 -2.40 -7.42
CA ALA A 22 11.86 -1.63 -7.81
C ALA A 22 11.93 -0.27 -7.09
N ASP A 23 10.81 0.44 -7.00
CA ASP A 23 10.75 1.74 -6.33
C ASP A 23 11.01 1.62 -4.82
N LEU A 24 10.45 0.59 -4.16
CA LEU A 24 10.72 0.30 -2.76
C LEU A 24 12.19 -0.05 -2.51
N ALA A 25 12.82 -0.84 -3.39
CA ALA A 25 14.23 -1.18 -3.28
C ALA A 25 15.11 0.07 -3.41
N ARG A 26 14.83 0.93 -4.40
CA ARG A 26 15.53 2.21 -4.58
C ARG A 26 15.38 3.11 -3.36
N PHE A 27 14.19 3.23 -2.81
CA PHE A 27 13.93 4.05 -1.61
C PHE A 27 14.75 3.57 -0.41
N ARG A 28 14.80 2.25 -0.19
CA ARG A 28 15.60 1.64 0.88
C ARG A 28 17.10 1.85 0.67
N ALA A 29 17.60 1.69 -0.56
CA ALA A 29 19.00 1.91 -0.91
C ALA A 29 19.44 3.37 -0.68
N ALA A 30 18.52 4.33 -0.82
CA ALA A 30 18.75 5.73 -0.49
C ALA A 30 18.72 6.04 1.03
N GLY A 31 18.57 5.02 1.88
CA GLY A 31 18.47 5.17 3.34
C GLY A 31 17.06 5.50 3.84
N GLY A 32 16.05 5.43 2.97
CA GLY A 32 14.66 5.68 3.33
C GLY A 32 14.08 4.60 4.23
N ARG A 33 13.28 5.01 5.22
CA ARG A 33 12.51 4.12 6.10
C ARG A 33 11.03 4.47 6.03
N ILE A 34 10.17 3.46 6.04
CA ILE A 34 8.72 3.61 6.04
C ILE A 34 8.23 3.20 7.43
N GLU A 35 7.53 4.12 8.10
CA GLU A 35 6.93 3.90 9.41
C GLU A 35 5.41 3.99 9.28
N VAL A 36 4.71 3.03 9.88
CA VAL A 36 3.23 2.99 9.89
C VAL A 36 2.74 3.62 11.19
N LEU A 37 2.18 4.82 11.10
CA LEU A 37 1.73 5.60 12.27
C LEU A 37 0.36 5.17 12.80
N GLY A 38 -0.39 4.38 12.03
CA GLY A 38 -1.70 3.89 12.41
C GLY A 38 -2.37 3.20 11.23
N VAL A 39 -3.43 2.44 11.52
CA VAL A 39 -4.25 1.77 10.51
C VAL A 39 -5.68 2.25 10.66
N THR A 40 -6.19 2.95 9.65
CA THR A 40 -7.62 3.29 9.58
C THR A 40 -8.40 2.06 9.14
N ARG A 41 -9.45 1.69 9.89
CA ARG A 41 -10.35 0.63 9.49
C ARG A 41 -11.24 1.11 8.35
N THR A 42 -11.30 0.36 7.27
CA THR A 42 -12.28 0.56 6.20
C THR A 42 -13.58 -0.17 6.54
N LEU A 43 -14.72 0.41 6.22
CA LEU A 43 -16.00 -0.28 6.34
C LEU A 43 -16.13 -1.33 5.24
N THR A 44 -16.54 -2.54 5.60
CA THR A 44 -16.88 -3.60 4.65
C THR A 44 -18.26 -3.30 4.06
N ARG A 45 -18.39 -3.34 2.73
CA ARG A 45 -19.71 -3.30 2.08
C ARG A 45 -20.40 -4.64 2.33
N VAL A 46 -21.58 -4.61 2.97
CA VAL A 46 -22.31 -5.81 3.42
C VAL A 46 -22.89 -6.61 2.23
N ASP A 47 -23.19 -5.94 1.12
CA ASP A 47 -23.77 -6.56 -0.09
C ASP A 47 -22.73 -6.88 -1.19
N ALA A 48 -21.44 -6.69 -0.92
CA ALA A 48 -20.40 -7.01 -1.88
C ALA A 48 -19.96 -8.47 -1.72
N GLU A 49 -19.90 -9.22 -2.82
CA GLU A 49 -19.31 -10.57 -2.84
C GLU A 49 -17.94 -10.53 -2.15
N PRO A 50 -17.70 -11.39 -1.13
CA PRO A 50 -16.47 -11.33 -0.36
C PRO A 50 -15.25 -11.47 -1.28
N PRO A 51 -14.26 -10.57 -1.20
CA PRO A 51 -13.04 -10.71 -1.97
C PRO A 51 -12.37 -12.03 -1.57
N LYS A 52 -12.02 -12.84 -2.57
CA LYS A 52 -11.25 -14.08 -2.37
C LYS A 52 -10.01 -13.72 -1.56
N ALA A 53 -9.95 -14.22 -0.32
CA ALA A 53 -8.87 -13.90 0.61
C ALA A 53 -7.52 -14.16 -0.07
N ALA A 54 -6.71 -13.11 -0.23
CA ALA A 54 -5.32 -13.28 -0.60
C ALA A 54 -4.65 -14.04 0.55
N THR A 55 -4.15 -15.24 0.28
CA THR A 55 -3.42 -16.07 1.25
C THR A 55 -2.06 -15.44 1.53
N GLY A 56 -2.06 -14.37 2.31
CA GLY A 56 -0.89 -13.78 2.94
C GLY A 56 -0.55 -14.55 4.21
N ALA A 57 0.57 -15.26 4.18
CA ALA A 57 1.09 -16.01 5.31
C ALA A 57 1.27 -15.14 6.57
N ALA A 58 0.77 -15.66 7.70
CA ALA A 58 1.44 -15.76 9.00
C ALA A 58 0.47 -15.53 10.17
N LYS A 59 0.02 -16.63 10.79
CA LYS A 59 -0.22 -16.66 12.23
C LYS A 59 0.10 -18.05 12.78
N LYS A 60 1.38 -18.30 13.09
CA LYS A 60 1.68 -19.15 14.24
C LYS A 60 1.97 -18.24 15.43
N THR A 61 1.22 -18.53 16.47
CA THR A 61 1.06 -17.81 17.72
C THR A 61 2.33 -17.81 18.57
N ARG A 62 2.46 -16.80 19.44
CA ARG A 62 3.35 -16.85 20.61
C ARG A 62 2.84 -17.94 21.56
N GLY A 63 3.75 -18.68 22.21
CA GLY A 63 3.47 -19.53 23.38
C GLY A 63 4.41 -20.73 23.49
N GLY A 64 5.23 -20.76 24.55
CA GLY A 64 6.10 -21.87 24.95
C GLY A 64 7.52 -21.40 25.29
#